data_AF-A0A4S4NMB6-F1
#
_entry.id   AF-A0A4S4NMB6-F1
#
_cell.length_a   1.000
_cell.length_b   1.000
_cell.length_c   1.000
_cell.angle_alpha   90.00
_cell.angle_beta   90.00
_cell.angle_gamma   90.00
#
_symmetry.space_group_name_H-M   'P 1'
#
loop_
_entity.id
_entity.type
_entity.pdbx_description
1 polymer ?
#
loop_
_entity_poly.entity_id
_entity_poly.type
_entity_poly.pdbx_seq_one_letter_code
_entity_poly.pdbx_strand_id
1 'polypeptide(L)' 'MNYTEAQAELEKILEQLQEVPADIDQLHARVARAEQLIALCRAKLRGAAEEVARLRESTEE' A
#
# COMPACT_ATOMS: atom_id res chain seq x y z
N MET A 1 4.31 -9.25 -5.58
CA MET A 1 3.91 -8.46 -4.40
C MET A 1 2.42 -8.60 -4.19
N ASN A 2 1.98 -9.34 -3.17
CA ASN A 2 0.58 -9.44 -2.75
C ASN A 2 0.26 -8.30 -1.75
N TYR A 3 -1.01 -8.16 -1.37
CA TYR A 3 -1.44 -7.08 -0.44
C TYR A 3 -0.80 -7.25 0.95
N THR A 4 -0.71 -8.50 1.42
CA THR A 4 -0.15 -8.85 2.73
C THR A 4 1.34 -8.49 2.83
N GLU A 5 2.11 -8.71 1.77
CA GLU A 5 3.52 -8.30 1.68
C GLU A 5 3.68 -6.78 1.74
N ALA A 6 2.80 -6.03 1.05
CA ALA A 6 2.83 -4.57 1.10
C ALA A 6 2.45 -4.01 2.48
N GLN A 7 1.52 -4.67 3.18
CA GLN A 7 1.16 -4.32 4.55
C GLN A 7 2.32 -4.59 5.53
N ALA A 8 2.96 -5.76 5.43
CA ALA A 8 4.10 -6.09 6.28
C ALA A 8 5.30 -5.13 6.07
N GLU A 9 5.53 -4.68 4.83
CA GLU A 9 6.56 -3.69 4.54
C GLU A 9 6.21 -2.30 5.11
N LEU A 10 4.93 -1.91 5.10
CA LEU A 10 4.46 -0.68 5.74
C LEU A 10 4.65 -0.72 7.27
N GLU A 11 4.30 -1.83 7.93
CA GLU A 11 4.50 -1.99 9.38
C GLU A 11 5.98 -1.88 9.76
N LYS A 12 6.87 -2.50 8.97
CA LYS A 12 8.31 -2.41 9.17
C LYS A 12 8.86 -1.00 8.99
N ILE A 13 8.37 -0.25 7.99
CA ILE A 13 8.72 1.17 7.81
C ILE A 13 8.27 1.98 9.03
N LEU A 14 7.09 1.67 9.58
CA LEU A 14 6.52 2.35 10.74
C LEU A 14 7.35 2.13 12.01
N GLU A 15 7.80 0.90 12.26
CA GLU A 15 8.73 0.58 13.36
C GLU A 15 10.05 1.34 13.22
N GLN A 16 10.61 1.36 12.01
CA GLN A 16 11.85 2.06 11.73
C GLN A 16 11.73 3.58 11.92
N LEU A 17 10.58 4.18 11.59
CA LEU A 17 10.30 5.60 11.85
C LEU A 17 10.26 5.95 13.34
N GLN A 18 10.00 4.98 14.22
CA GLN A 18 9.94 5.19 15.67
C GLN A 18 11.30 5.04 16.36
N GLU A 19 12.31 4.49 15.70
CA GLU A 19 13.67 4.42 16.24
C GLU A 19 14.38 5.79 16.18
N VAL A 20 14.89 6.25 17.32
CA VAL A 20 15.75 7.44 17.44
C VAL A 20 17.18 6.98 17.71
N PRO A 21 18.21 7.49 17.00
CA PRO A 21 18.22 8.68 16.15
C PRO A 21 18.03 8.34 14.67
N ALA A 22 16.81 8.54 14.15
CA ALA A 22 16.58 8.53 12.71
C ALA A 22 17.00 9.89 12.12
N ASP A 23 17.98 9.86 11.23
CA ASP A 23 18.37 10.99 10.38
C ASP A 23 17.17 11.46 9.53
N ILE A 24 16.98 12.77 9.41
CA ILE A 24 15.85 13.39 8.67
C ILE A 24 15.80 12.90 7.23
N ASP A 25 16.94 12.66 6.60
CA ASP A 25 17.00 12.14 5.23
C ASP A 25 16.50 10.69 5.14
N GLN A 26 16.76 9.87 6.17
CA GLN A 26 16.24 8.50 6.25
C GLN A 26 14.74 8.48 6.51
N LEU A 27 14.22 9.39 7.34
CA LEU A 27 12.78 9.56 7.55
C LEU A 27 12.09 9.92 6.23
N HIS A 28 12.66 10.85 5.47
CA HIS A 28 12.10 11.30 4.19
C HIS A 28 12.06 10.16 3.15
N ALA A 29 13.13 9.35 3.06
CA ALA A 29 13.18 8.19 2.17
C ALA A 29 12.17 7.10 2.58
N ARG A 30 11.99 6.87 3.88
CA ARG A 30 11.02 5.90 4.44
C ARG A 30 9.58 6.33 4.15
N VAL A 31 9.25 7.60 4.34
CA VAL A 31 7.93 8.16 4.03
C VAL A 31 7.63 8.08 2.54
N ALA A 32 8.58 8.45 1.67
CA ALA A 32 8.40 8.33 0.22
C ALA A 32 8.12 6.89 -0.23
N ARG A 33 8.78 5.90 0.38
CA ARG A 33 8.52 4.49 0.10
C ARG A 33 7.17 4.03 0.62
N ALA A 34 6.74 4.50 1.80
CA ALA A 34 5.40 4.23 2.33
C ALA A 34 4.31 4.79 1.39
N GLU A 35 4.48 6.00 0.86
CA GLU A 35 3.54 6.59 -0.11
C GLU A 35 3.40 5.75 -1.38
N GLN A 36 4.51 5.23 -1.91
CA GLN A 36 4.51 4.34 -3.07
C GLN A 36 3.73 3.04 -2.80
N LEU A 37 3.95 2.43 -1.63
CA LEU A 37 3.25 1.22 -1.21
C LEU A 37 1.74 1.46 -1.05
N ILE A 38 1.35 2.59 -0.46
CA ILE A 38 -0.05 2.99 -0.31
C ILE A 38 -0.71 3.22 -1.68
N ALA A 39 -0.02 3.89 -2.60
CA ALA A 39 -0.52 4.10 -3.96
C ALA A 39 -0.76 2.77 -4.68
N LEU A 40 0.18 1.83 -4.55
CA LEU A 40 0.08 0.49 -5.15
C LEU A 40 -1.08 -0.32 -4.54
N CYS A 41 -1.27 -0.26 -3.23
CA CYS A 41 -2.41 -0.90 -2.56
C CYS A 41 -3.75 -0.32 -3.03
N ARG A 42 -3.85 1.01 -3.14
CA ARG A 42 -5.06 1.69 -3.65
C ARG A 42 -5.36 1.34 -5.10
N ALA A 43 -4.33 1.20 -5.94
CA ALA A 43 -4.51 0.78 -7.32
C ALA A 43 -5.07 -0.64 -7.42
N LYS A 44 -4.55 -1.57 -6.60
CA LYS A 44 -5.07 -2.95 -6.54
C LYS A 44 -6.49 -3.03 -6.01
N LEU A 45 -6.82 -2.26 -4.97
CA LEU A 45 -8.18 -2.19 -4.44
C LEU A 45 -9.15 -1.64 -5.49
N ARG A 46 -8.76 -0.61 -6.26
CA ARG A 46 -9.56 -0.11 -7.39
C ARG A 46 -9.76 -1.17 -8.47
N GLY A 47 -8.70 -1.85 -8.89
CA GLY A 47 -8.82 -2.92 -9.88
C GLY A 47 -9.74 -4.06 -9.41
N ALA A 48 -9.62 -4.47 -8.14
CA ALA A 48 -10.51 -5.46 -7.57
C ALA A 48 -11.98 -4.97 -7.50
N ALA A 49 -12.22 -3.70 -7.16
CA ALA A 49 -13.56 -3.13 -7.15
C ALA A 49 -14.18 -3.06 -8.55
N GLU A 50 -13.38 -2.73 -9.57
CA GLU A 50 -13.82 -2.72 -10.97
C GLU A 50 -14.16 -4.12 -11.48
N GLU A 51 -13.37 -5.15 -11.15
CA GLU A 51 -13.69 -6.54 -11.49
C GLU A 51 -14.99 -6.98 -10.82
N VAL A 52 -15.21 -6.63 -9.55
CA VAL A 52 -16.46 -6.91 -8.85
C VAL A 52 -17.65 -6.17 -9.50
N ALA A 53 -17.46 -4.94 -9.95
CA ALA A 53 -18.49 -4.20 -10.68
C ALA A 53 -18.83 -4.85 -12.02
N ARG A 54 -17.82 -5.26 -12.80
CA ARG A 54 -18.00 -6.00 -14.06
C ARG A 54 -18.75 -7.32 -13.85
N LEU A 55 -18.42 -8.08 -12.81
CA LEU A 55 -19.10 -9.33 -12.47
C LEU A 55 -20.57 -9.10 -12.10
N ARG A 56 -20.89 -7.99 -11.44
CA ARG A 56 -22.29 -7.63 -11.15
C ARG A 56 -23.07 -7.34 -12.41
N GLU A 57 -22.52 -6.53 -13.31
CA GLU A 57 -23.14 -6.24 -14.61
C GLU A 57 -23.35 -7.51 -15.44
N SER A 58 -22.39 -8.44 -15.46
CA SER A 58 -22.53 -9.71 -16.20
C SER A 58 -23.51 -10.71 -15.62
N THR A 59 -23.96 -10.52 -14.37
CA THR A 59 -24.92 -11.43 -13.70
C THR A 59 -26.35 -10.87 -13.73
N GLU A 60 -26.53 -9.63 -14.19
CA GLU A 60 -27.84 -8.97 -14.33
C GLU A 60 -28.42 -9.05 -15.78
N GLU A 61 -27.74 -9.75 -16.70
CA GLU A 61 -28.26 -10.19 -18.02
C GLU A 61 -28.79 -11.63 -17.99
#